data_AF-A0A0B6RS89-F1
#
_entry.id   AF-A0A0B6RS89-F1
#
_cell.length_a   1.000
_cell.length_b   1.000
_cell.length_c   1.000
_cell.angle_alpha   90.00
_cell.angle_beta   90.00
_cell.angle_gamma   90.00
#
_symmetry.space_group_name_H-M   'P 1'
#
loop_
_entity.id
_entity.type
_entity.pdbx_description
1 polymer ?
#
loop_
_entity_poly.entity_id
_entity_poly.type
_entity_poly.pdbx_seq_one_letter_code
_entity_poly.pdbx_strand_id
1 'polypeptide(L)'
;MPRFPSCPNLYRWGMATITGNDIQDMVRHWLDTPVSGYLGSDYGQDAKSLLQLPQADGAPEAFLQKLRADVPVLQSLPAGALNLYGVPSLPDRLELIVEVGGRAIQVPGT
;
A
#
# COMPACT_ATOMS: atom_id res chain seq x y z
N MET A 1 3.29 -18.05 -50.35
CA MET A 1 2.38 -17.47 -49.33
C MET A 1 2.48 -18.31 -48.07
N PRO A 2 3.08 -17.85 -46.97
CA PRO A 2 3.11 -18.64 -45.75
C PRO A 2 1.74 -18.55 -45.06
N ARG A 3 1.11 -19.70 -44.81
CA ARG A 3 -0.06 -19.82 -43.94
C ARG A 3 0.42 -19.63 -42.50
N PHE A 4 -0.05 -18.60 -41.83
CA PHE A 4 0.05 -18.50 -40.38
C PHE A 4 -0.87 -19.54 -39.74
N PRO A 5 -0.39 -20.36 -38.79
CA PRO A 5 -1.25 -21.27 -38.05
C PRO A 5 -2.17 -20.44 -37.15
N SER A 6 -3.47 -20.73 -37.22
CA SER A 6 -4.51 -20.11 -36.39
C SER A 6 -4.22 -20.34 -34.91
N CYS A 7 -3.82 -19.28 -34.20
CA CYS A 7 -3.73 -19.27 -32.74
C CYS A 7 -5.12 -19.54 -32.14
N PRO A 8 -5.32 -20.62 -31.36
CA PRO A 8 -6.57 -20.80 -30.66
C PRO A 8 -6.57 -19.89 -29.43
N ASN A 9 -7.60 -19.04 -29.36
CA ASN A 9 -8.14 -18.49 -28.12
C ASN A 9 -7.41 -17.27 -27.50
N LEU A 10 -7.58 -16.10 -28.12
CA LEU A 10 -7.17 -14.79 -27.60
C LEU A 10 -8.13 -14.17 -26.55
N TYR A 11 -9.17 -14.89 -26.08
CA TYR A 11 -10.18 -14.36 -25.15
C TYR A 11 -10.09 -14.87 -23.71
N ARG A 12 -8.98 -15.52 -23.31
CA ARG A 12 -8.80 -16.00 -21.91
C ARG A 12 -8.24 -14.94 -20.94
N TRP A 13 -7.76 -13.82 -21.44
CA TRP A 13 -7.43 -12.66 -20.60
C TRP A 13 -8.66 -11.80 -20.43
N GLY A 14 -9.65 -12.29 -19.67
CA GLY A 14 -10.66 -11.40 -19.11
C GLY A 14 -9.92 -10.29 -18.37
N MET A 15 -10.35 -9.03 -18.52
CA MET A 15 -9.80 -7.92 -17.76
C MET A 15 -9.83 -8.32 -16.27
N ALA A 16 -8.66 -8.60 -15.70
CA ALA A 16 -8.55 -8.94 -14.29
C ALA A 16 -9.06 -7.71 -13.52
N THR A 17 -10.25 -7.86 -12.94
CA THR A 17 -10.85 -6.80 -12.15
C THR A 17 -10.12 -6.77 -10.82
N ILE A 18 -9.45 -5.65 -10.53
CA ILE A 18 -8.79 -5.44 -9.25
C ILE A 18 -9.87 -5.45 -8.16
N THR A 19 -9.75 -6.41 -7.24
CA THR A 19 -10.65 -6.58 -6.11
C THR A 19 -10.17 -5.78 -4.90
N GLY A 20 -11.04 -5.64 -3.90
CA GLY A 20 -10.64 -5.06 -2.63
C GLY A 20 -9.49 -5.83 -1.96
N ASN A 21 -9.41 -7.16 -2.12
CA ASN A 21 -8.32 -7.95 -1.56
C ASN A 21 -6.99 -7.63 -2.24
N ASP A 22 -6.99 -7.47 -3.56
CA ASP A 22 -5.79 -7.09 -4.31
C ASP A 22 -5.26 -5.74 -3.83
N ILE A 23 -6.14 -4.77 -3.55
CA ILE A 23 -5.74 -3.48 -2.97
C ILE A 23 -5.09 -3.67 -1.60
N GLN A 24 -5.64 -4.51 -0.73
CA GLN A 24 -5.03 -4.79 0.58
C GLN A 24 -3.64 -5.42 0.42
N ASP A 25 -3.48 -6.34 -0.53
CA ASP A 25 -2.21 -7.03 -0.78
C ASP A 25 -1.16 -6.09 -1.36
N MET A 26 -1.55 -5.16 -2.24
CA MET A 26 -0.66 -4.09 -2.71
C MET A 26 -0.17 -3.19 -1.57
N VAL A 27 -1.07 -2.84 -0.65
CA VAL A 27 -0.70 -2.01 0.53
C VAL A 27 0.19 -2.79 1.49
N ARG A 28 -0.10 -4.06 1.76
CA ARG A 28 0.79 -4.92 2.57
C ARG A 28 2.18 -5.02 1.95
N HIS A 29 2.27 -5.27 0.66
CA HIS A 29 3.54 -5.34 -0.04
C HIS A 29 4.35 -4.04 0.10
N TRP A 30 3.71 -2.89 -0.06
CA TRP A 30 4.36 -1.60 0.15
C TRP A 30 4.82 -1.41 1.62
N LEU A 31 3.98 -1.79 2.59
CA LEU A 31 4.32 -1.74 4.02
C LEU A 31 5.49 -2.66 4.40
N ASP A 32 5.65 -3.79 3.72
CA ASP A 32 6.78 -4.70 3.90
C ASP A 32 8.06 -4.22 3.17
N THR A 33 7.96 -3.21 2.31
CA THR A 33 9.07 -2.74 1.48
C THR A 33 9.71 -1.48 2.08
N PRO A 34 10.95 -1.56 2.61
CA PRO A 34 11.64 -0.37 3.10
C PRO A 34 12.01 0.57 1.95
N VAL A 35 12.08 1.86 2.23
CA VAL A 35 12.60 2.84 1.26
C VAL A 35 14.00 2.44 0.78
N SER A 36 14.30 2.70 -0.50
CA SER A 36 15.55 2.28 -1.16
C SER A 36 15.77 0.76 -1.25
N GLY A 37 14.72 -0.06 -1.07
CA GLY A 37 14.78 -1.51 -1.25
C GLY A 37 14.97 -1.94 -2.72
N TYR A 38 14.59 -1.09 -3.66
CA TYR A 38 14.79 -1.28 -5.10
C TYR A 38 15.85 -0.31 -5.63
N LEU A 39 16.81 -0.82 -6.41
CA LEU A 39 17.88 0.00 -6.98
C LEU A 39 17.31 1.07 -7.93
N GLY A 40 17.58 2.34 -7.62
CA GLY A 40 17.14 3.47 -8.45
C GLY A 40 15.66 3.83 -8.32
N SER A 41 14.97 3.33 -7.29
CA SER A 41 13.58 3.68 -6.98
C SER A 41 13.46 4.18 -5.55
N ASP A 42 12.60 5.17 -5.35
CA ASP A 42 12.18 5.68 -4.05
C ASP A 42 10.98 4.92 -3.47
N TYR A 43 10.53 3.84 -4.12
CA TYR A 43 9.41 3.01 -3.66
C TYR A 43 9.67 2.40 -2.29
N GLY A 44 8.61 2.37 -1.47
CA GLY A 44 8.63 1.80 -0.12
C GLY A 44 8.44 2.85 0.95
N GLN A 45 8.74 2.50 2.21
CA GLN A 45 8.33 3.29 3.36
C GLN A 45 9.33 3.30 4.51
N ASP A 46 9.22 4.31 5.40
CA ASP A 46 9.94 4.38 6.69
C ASP A 46 8.98 4.78 7.84
N ALA A 47 8.13 3.86 8.25
CA ALA A 47 7.10 4.05 9.27
C ALA A 47 7.67 4.13 10.67
N LYS A 48 8.88 3.59 10.89
CA LYS A 48 9.55 3.68 12.19
C LYS A 48 9.88 5.12 12.56
N SER A 49 10.17 5.95 11.56
CA SER A 49 10.36 7.40 11.76
C SER A 49 9.15 8.07 12.40
N LEU A 50 7.93 7.54 12.19
CA LEU A 50 6.70 8.11 12.71
C LEU A 50 6.48 7.85 14.21
N LEU A 51 7.10 6.81 14.78
CA LEU A 51 6.87 6.41 16.18
C LEU A 51 7.30 7.47 17.20
N GLN A 52 8.22 8.35 16.82
CA GLN A 52 8.77 9.38 17.70
C GLN A 52 8.21 10.78 17.38
N LEU A 53 7.33 10.89 16.39
CA LEU A 53 6.81 12.16 15.92
C LEU A 53 5.38 12.38 16.44
N PRO A 54 5.02 13.62 16.80
CA PRO A 54 3.63 13.95 17.09
C PRO A 54 2.76 13.71 15.85
N GLN A 55 1.58 13.12 16.05
CA GLN A 55 0.65 12.87 14.94
C GLN A 55 0.19 14.17 14.22
N ALA A 56 0.27 15.31 14.89
CA ALA A 56 -0.09 16.62 14.34
C ALA A 56 1.03 17.28 13.50
N ASP A 57 2.24 16.72 13.44
CA ASP A 57 3.42 17.34 12.79
C ASP A 57 3.46 17.16 11.26
N GLY A 58 2.37 16.68 10.65
CA GLY A 58 2.24 16.50 9.20
C GLY A 58 2.98 15.29 8.62
N ALA A 59 3.94 14.70 9.34
CA ALA A 59 4.64 13.48 8.91
C ALA A 59 3.70 12.28 8.59
N PRO A 60 2.63 12.02 9.37
CA PRO A 60 1.66 10.98 9.02
C PRO A 60 0.93 11.24 7.71
N GLU A 61 0.64 12.50 7.40
CA GLU A 61 -0.02 12.90 6.15
C GLU A 61 0.94 12.71 4.96
N ALA A 62 2.20 13.10 5.11
CA ALA A 62 3.23 12.85 4.10
C ALA A 62 3.42 11.35 3.83
N PHE A 63 3.36 10.52 4.87
CA PHE A 63 3.39 9.06 4.73
C PHE A 63 2.21 8.53 3.90
N LEU A 64 0.98 8.98 4.19
CA LEU A 64 -0.21 8.59 3.42
C LEU A 64 -0.16 9.12 1.97
N GLN A 65 0.39 10.30 1.75
CA GLN A 65 0.61 10.85 0.41
C GLN A 65 1.61 10.01 -0.38
N LYS A 66 2.72 9.58 0.25
CA LYS A 66 3.68 8.68 -0.37
C LYS A 66 3.07 7.33 -0.73
N LEU A 67 2.29 6.74 0.18
CA LEU A 67 1.56 5.50 -0.09
C LEU A 67 0.63 5.64 -1.32
N ARG A 68 -0.07 6.77 -1.47
CA ARG A 68 -0.91 7.04 -2.66
C ARG A 68 -0.12 7.24 -3.95
N ALA A 69 1.10 7.77 -3.87
CA ALA A 69 1.98 7.94 -5.01
C ALA A 69 2.55 6.58 -5.47
N ASP A 70 3.03 5.77 -4.52
CA ASP A 70 3.65 4.47 -4.78
C ASP A 70 2.62 3.38 -5.14
N VAL A 71 1.38 3.51 -4.66
CA VAL A 71 0.28 2.56 -4.93
C VAL A 71 -0.91 3.31 -5.58
N PRO A 72 -0.85 3.61 -6.90
CA PRO A 72 -1.78 4.52 -7.57
C PRO A 72 -3.25 4.09 -7.55
N VAL A 73 -3.54 2.79 -7.36
CA VAL A 73 -4.93 2.30 -7.25
C VAL A 73 -5.68 2.96 -6.09
N LEU A 74 -4.98 3.39 -5.05
CA LEU A 74 -5.56 4.10 -3.89
C LEU A 74 -6.11 5.49 -4.24
N GLN A 75 -5.72 6.07 -5.38
CA GLN A 75 -6.25 7.35 -5.85
C GLN A 75 -7.69 7.23 -6.35
N SER A 76 -8.14 6.01 -6.68
CA SER A 76 -9.54 5.73 -7.05
C SER A 76 -10.47 5.56 -5.86
N LEU A 77 -9.92 5.43 -4.65
CA LEU A 77 -10.72 5.27 -3.44
C LEU A 77 -11.33 6.61 -3.01
N PRO A 78 -12.53 6.60 -2.40
CA PRO A 78 -13.15 7.83 -1.90
C PRO A 78 -12.30 8.48 -0.81
N ALA A 79 -12.51 9.78 -0.62
CA ALA A 79 -11.88 10.50 0.50
C ALA A 79 -12.24 9.83 1.84
N GLY A 80 -11.27 9.76 2.75
CA GLY A 80 -11.42 9.09 4.05
C GLY A 80 -11.33 7.57 4.02
N ALA A 81 -11.17 6.94 2.85
CA ALA A 81 -10.96 5.49 2.75
C ALA A 81 -9.53 5.04 3.08
N LEU A 82 -8.61 5.96 3.38
CA LEU A 82 -7.24 5.66 3.75
C LEU A 82 -6.89 6.47 5.01
N ASN A 83 -6.59 5.77 6.11
CA ASN A 83 -6.32 6.37 7.41
C ASN A 83 -5.04 5.76 8.02
N LEU A 84 -4.35 6.52 8.88
CA LEU A 84 -3.20 6.08 9.66
C LEU A 84 -3.41 6.49 11.12
N TYR A 85 -3.31 5.53 12.04
CA TYR A 85 -3.42 5.78 13.48
C TYR A 85 -2.54 4.83 14.28
N GLY A 86 -2.16 5.27 15.49
CA GLY A 86 -1.43 4.45 16.44
C GLY A 86 -2.35 3.81 17.47
N VAL A 87 -2.08 2.56 17.81
CA VAL A 87 -2.75 1.80 18.88
C VAL A 87 -1.70 1.45 19.93
N PRO A 88 -1.80 1.97 21.17
CA PRO A 88 -0.91 1.55 22.25
C PRO A 88 -1.06 0.06 22.54
N SER A 89 0.06 -0.66 22.62
CA SER A 89 0.10 -2.07 23.02
C SER A 89 1.11 -2.29 24.16
N LEU A 90 0.95 -3.38 24.90
CA LEU A 90 1.73 -3.65 26.11
C LEU A 90 2.88 -4.64 25.87
N PRO A 91 4.02 -4.50 26.57
CA PRO A 91 4.41 -3.33 27.39
C PRO A 91 4.94 -2.19 26.51
N ASP A 92 4.51 -0.95 26.81
CA ASP A 92 4.97 0.34 26.24
C ASP A 92 5.38 0.30 24.75
N ARG A 93 4.45 -0.06 23.87
CA ARG A 93 4.61 -0.05 22.42
C ARG A 93 3.50 0.78 21.77
N LEU A 94 3.78 1.32 20.59
CA LEU A 94 2.77 1.92 19.71
C LEU A 94 2.75 1.15 18.38
N GLU A 95 1.65 0.45 18.12
CA GLU A 95 1.43 -0.22 16.84
C GLU A 95 0.82 0.77 15.85
N LEU A 96 1.46 0.98 14.71
CA LEU A 96 0.87 1.77 13.64
C LEU A 96 -0.07 0.89 12.82
N ILE A 97 -1.25 1.43 12.52
CA ILE A 97 -2.28 0.79 11.72
C ILE A 97 -2.61 1.67 10.53
N VAL A 98 -2.53 1.08 9.33
CA VAL A 98 -3.07 1.67 8.11
C VAL A 98 -4.42 1.04 7.83
N GLU A 99 -5.47 1.84 7.77
CA GLU A 99 -6.80 1.38 7.40
C GLU A 99 -7.11 1.74 5.96
N VAL A 100 -7.56 0.75 5.18
CA VAL A 100 -7.92 0.91 3.77
C VAL A 100 -9.33 0.38 3.54
N GLY A 101 -10.27 1.29 3.25
CA GLY A 101 -11.67 0.94 3.00
C GLY A 101 -12.34 0.24 4.18
N GLY A 102 -12.01 0.64 5.41
CA GLY A 102 -12.54 0.05 6.65
C GLY A 102 -11.86 -1.27 7.06
N ARG A 103 -10.77 -1.66 6.42
CA ARG A 103 -9.95 -2.82 6.81
C ARG A 103 -8.61 -2.36 7.37
N ALA A 104 -8.31 -2.77 8.59
CA ALA A 104 -7.05 -2.47 9.25
C ALA A 104 -5.92 -3.41 8.78
N ILE A 105 -4.75 -2.82 8.51
CA ILE A 105 -3.49 -3.51 8.23
C ILE A 105 -2.46 -2.98 9.24
N GLN A 106 -1.90 -3.88 10.05
CA GLN A 106 -0.80 -3.53 10.95
C GLN A 106 0.46 -3.23 10.15
N VAL A 107 1.14 -2.15 10.50
CA VAL A 107 2.45 -1.81 9.92
C VAL A 107 3.51 -2.73 10.54
N PRO A 108 4.28 -3.48 9.73
CA PRO A 108 5.31 -4.36 10.23
C PRO A 108 6.41 -3.61 10.98
N GLY A 109 6.85 -4.17 12.11
CA GLY A 109 8.03 -3.68 12.83
C GLY A 109 7.83 -2.40 13.65
N THR A 110 6.58 -2.04 13.95
CA THR A 110 6.19 -1.02 14.94
C THR A 110 5.57 -1.65 16.17
#